data_AF-A0A4R5NU58-F1
#
_entry.id   AF-A0A4R5NU58-F1
#
_cell.length_a   1.000
_cell.length_b   1.000
_cell.length_c   1.000
_cell.angle_alpha   90.00
_cell.angle_beta   90.00
_cell.angle_gamma   90.00
#
_symmetry.space_group_name_H-M   'P 1'
#
loop_
_entity.id
_entity.type
_entity.pdbx_description
1 polymer ?
#
loop_
_entity_poly.entity_id
_entity_poly.type
_entity_poly.pdbx_seq_one_letter_code
_entity_poly.pdbx_strand_id
1 'polypeptide(L)'
;MNKNLKRSIYTGIAALSFVAVAGTANATSASAKSYAKVTSNKALTTDATTRNVNVNGTNALYTKAGTLKGAKTVATKGTLSNLSTSKSSEKNWRAYRVATTNRGSVYYKIVSYDGNYRGWIYGGKSTTAFGGGVKAYNTTTDPSASTDTSSSSSASSYSTTSAQASQTTALTAAQKAATYKIANPGTTNDGTEVTYSYPAWTQYKKGRVITDSTPYKDATFKVTDETTRTREGDLWVKIEATDSANSKANGWIKYSGLTTATTTPTSTFDADTSVKIAYRDVSTGKTLSTTNTWTTSSTGTKEGNSAVNYTDAKGQTIGKFIYAEGAPSGYKINTTDNKDLASDGSNATVAPALSSAKFGSTLTVDVTPVASQTKVKFDVAGTTGTANSALSSSDFLYGFPALTASAQSDALPAGGATNGTFTVADYFGTNGKFTKALNSTSSSNSVQTIYRNSDIWDVNGNEVATTGLTGFFGQTDSSKSTASAPAHYFYVYNPTKTLAANASTLANGSAVTLVFDKYSTNTTPNALNSDLNANTDYVSK
;
A
#
# COMPACT_ATOMS: atom_id res chain seq x y z
N MET A 1 29.11 -16.22 4.71
CA MET A 1 30.58 -16.17 4.83
C MET A 1 31.16 -15.99 3.43
N ASN A 2 31.47 -14.76 3.01
CA ASN A 2 32.27 -14.55 1.80
C ASN A 2 33.27 -13.42 1.98
N LYS A 3 34.52 -13.83 1.77
CA LYS A 3 35.77 -13.13 1.99
C LYS A 3 35.94 -12.01 0.95
N ASN A 4 36.51 -10.90 1.43
CA ASN A 4 37.63 -10.16 0.84
C ASN A 4 37.57 -9.82 -0.65
N LEU A 5 37.51 -8.52 -1.00
CA LEU A 5 38.66 -7.81 -1.59
C LEU A 5 38.31 -6.35 -1.94
N LYS A 6 39.06 -5.41 -1.35
CA LYS A 6 39.56 -4.26 -2.10
C LYS A 6 41.07 -4.36 -2.10
N ARG A 7 41.67 -4.51 -3.28
CA ARG A 7 43.07 -4.15 -3.50
C ARG A 7 43.11 -3.02 -4.52
N SER A 8 43.42 -1.85 -4.01
CA SER A 8 44.23 -0.87 -4.73
C SER A 8 45.55 -0.88 -3.99
N ILE A 9 46.69 -0.79 -4.68
CA ILE A 9 47.84 0.04 -4.27
C ILE A 9 48.87 -0.02 -5.39
N TYR A 10 49.23 1.17 -5.87
CA TYR A 10 50.58 1.46 -6.35
C TYR A 10 51.31 2.19 -5.22
N THR A 11 52.49 1.64 -4.90
CA THR A 11 53.77 2.25 -4.48
C THR A 11 53.91 3.15 -3.24
N GLY A 12 54.91 2.80 -2.42
CA GLY A 12 55.62 3.64 -1.46
C GLY A 12 57.03 4.03 -1.97
N ILE A 13 57.67 4.96 -1.28
CA ILE A 13 58.87 5.77 -1.62
C ILE A 13 60.06 5.42 -0.69
N ALA A 14 61.30 5.67 -1.16
CA ALA A 14 62.53 6.19 -0.49
C ALA A 14 63.79 5.41 -0.98
N ALA A 15 65.04 5.90 -1.03
CA ALA A 15 65.76 6.94 -0.28
C ALA A 15 66.97 7.54 -1.07
N LEU A 16 67.65 8.53 -0.47
CA LEU A 16 68.71 9.45 -0.98
C LEU A 16 70.16 8.92 -0.87
N SER A 17 71.11 9.52 -1.60
CA SER A 17 72.52 9.73 -1.17
C SER A 17 73.23 10.86 -1.98
N PHE A 18 74.19 11.51 -1.30
CA PHE A 18 74.94 12.77 -1.55
C PHE A 18 76.18 12.65 -2.45
N VAL A 19 76.68 13.77 -3.04
CA VAL A 19 78.13 14.18 -3.13
C VAL A 19 78.27 15.72 -3.28
N ALA A 20 79.34 16.30 -2.71
CA ALA A 20 79.72 17.72 -2.58
C ALA A 20 80.61 18.28 -3.73
N VAL A 21 80.78 19.62 -3.83
CA VAL A 21 82.02 20.40 -4.13
C VAL A 21 81.74 21.92 -3.91
N ALA A 22 82.73 22.67 -3.40
CA ALA A 22 82.69 24.13 -3.16
C ALA A 22 83.24 24.95 -4.35
N GLY A 23 82.70 26.17 -4.55
CA GLY A 23 83.24 27.19 -5.47
C GLY A 23 82.39 28.46 -5.49
N THR A 24 83.00 29.62 -5.23
CA THR A 24 82.40 30.96 -5.20
C THR A 24 82.29 31.57 -6.60
N ALA A 25 81.11 32.07 -7.00
CA ALA A 25 80.94 33.18 -7.95
C ALA A 25 79.45 33.54 -8.10
N ASN A 26 79.15 34.84 -8.20
CA ASN A 26 77.83 35.38 -8.53
C ASN A 26 77.36 34.88 -9.91
N ALA A 27 76.35 34.01 -9.92
CA ALA A 27 75.61 33.62 -11.12
C ALA A 27 74.10 33.72 -10.83
N THR A 28 73.44 34.57 -11.60
CA THR A 28 71.99 34.80 -11.60
C THR A 28 71.24 33.49 -11.82
N SER A 29 70.69 32.90 -10.76
CA SER A 29 69.85 31.72 -10.89
C SER A 29 68.40 32.15 -11.05
N ALA A 30 67.90 32.16 -12.29
CA ALA A 30 66.46 32.15 -12.52
C ALA A 30 65.85 30.98 -11.73
N SER A 31 65.07 31.27 -10.69
CA SER A 31 64.52 30.22 -9.83
C SER A 31 63.65 29.30 -10.68
N ALA A 32 64.10 28.06 -10.89
CA ALA A 32 63.30 27.03 -11.51
C ALA A 32 61.96 26.90 -10.76
N LYS A 33 60.84 26.83 -11.51
CA LYS A 33 59.51 26.66 -10.92
C LYS A 33 59.52 25.42 -10.00
N SER A 34 59.43 25.65 -8.68
CA SER A 34 59.46 24.56 -7.71
C SER A 34 58.09 23.88 -7.65
N TYR A 35 58.07 22.56 -7.84
CA TYR A 35 56.85 21.74 -7.79
C TYR A 35 56.72 21.05 -6.44
N ALA A 36 55.47 20.81 -6.02
CA ALA A 36 55.20 20.00 -4.83
C ALA A 36 55.57 18.52 -5.07
N LYS A 37 55.70 17.76 -4.00
CA LYS A 37 55.87 16.29 -3.98
C LYS A 37 54.74 15.64 -3.18
N VAL A 38 54.30 14.45 -3.57
CA VAL A 38 53.29 13.68 -2.81
C VAL A 38 53.97 13.04 -1.60
N THR A 39 53.45 13.28 -0.39
CA THR A 39 53.92 12.67 0.86
C THR A 39 53.01 11.54 1.32
N SER A 40 51.73 11.58 0.95
CA SER A 40 50.77 10.51 1.23
C SER A 40 49.83 10.30 0.05
N ASN A 41 49.37 9.07 -0.14
CA ASN A 41 48.33 8.74 -1.13
C ASN A 41 47.63 7.45 -0.68
N LYS A 42 46.49 7.59 -0.01
CA LYS A 42 45.77 6.49 0.62
C LYS A 42 44.37 6.34 0.04
N ALA A 43 43.88 5.11 -0.01
CA ALA A 43 42.47 4.86 -0.31
C ALA A 43 41.60 5.23 0.90
N LEU A 44 40.43 5.81 0.66
CA LEU A 44 39.47 6.09 1.73
C LEU A 44 38.79 4.77 2.17
N THR A 45 38.73 4.52 3.47
CA THR A 45 38.25 3.26 4.07
C THR A 45 36.88 3.38 4.73
N THR A 46 36.36 4.59 4.94
CA THR A 46 34.99 4.82 5.45
C THR A 46 33.93 4.19 4.53
N ASP A 47 32.67 4.12 5.02
CA ASP A 47 31.56 3.56 4.25
C ASP A 47 31.54 4.12 2.81
N ALA A 48 31.19 3.26 1.87
CA ALA A 48 31.05 3.66 0.49
C ALA A 48 30.02 4.77 0.30
N THR A 49 28.91 4.74 1.04
CA THR A 49 27.76 5.64 0.90
C THR A 49 27.97 7.01 1.53
N THR A 50 28.90 7.14 2.47
CA THR A 50 29.23 8.40 3.17
C THR A 50 30.29 9.24 2.45
N ARG A 51 30.74 8.80 1.26
CA ARG A 51 31.82 9.44 0.49
C ARG A 51 31.35 10.15 -0.77
N ASN A 52 30.06 10.42 -0.84
CA ASN A 52 29.46 11.18 -1.92
C ASN A 52 29.84 12.65 -1.74
N VAL A 53 30.32 13.25 -2.82
CA VAL A 53 30.77 14.63 -2.85
C VAL A 53 30.18 15.34 -4.05
N ASN A 54 30.11 16.66 -3.98
CA ASN A 54 29.89 17.51 -5.14
C ASN A 54 31.11 18.40 -5.34
N VAL A 55 31.46 18.66 -6.60
CA VAL A 55 32.43 19.69 -6.96
C VAL A 55 31.79 21.07 -6.82
N ASN A 56 32.58 22.13 -6.70
CA ASN A 56 32.06 23.50 -6.54
C ASN A 56 32.67 24.53 -7.53
N GLY A 57 33.49 24.09 -8.48
CA GLY A 57 34.06 24.96 -9.52
C GLY A 57 35.22 25.87 -9.08
N THR A 58 35.55 25.96 -7.79
CA THR A 58 36.63 26.84 -7.30
C THR A 58 38.04 26.39 -7.72
N ASN A 59 38.19 25.08 -7.99
CA ASN A 59 39.45 24.42 -8.31
C ASN A 59 39.25 23.46 -9.49
N ALA A 60 40.28 23.32 -10.34
CA ALA A 60 40.26 22.41 -11.49
C ALA A 60 40.55 20.95 -11.07
N LEU A 61 40.14 20.01 -11.92
CA LEU A 61 40.48 18.58 -11.80
C LEU A 61 41.75 18.30 -12.59
N TYR A 62 42.67 17.51 -12.02
CA TYR A 62 43.97 17.22 -12.63
C TYR A 62 44.28 15.73 -12.69
N THR A 63 45.20 15.34 -13.58
CA THR A 63 45.69 13.94 -13.73
C THR A 63 46.42 13.43 -12.48
N LYS A 64 47.05 14.35 -11.75
CA LYS A 64 47.74 14.18 -10.46
C LYS A 64 47.54 15.48 -9.65
N ALA A 65 47.91 15.55 -8.38
CA ALA A 65 47.74 16.79 -7.61
C ALA A 65 48.30 18.01 -8.38
N GLY A 66 47.49 19.07 -8.48
CA GLY A 66 47.69 20.15 -9.48
C GLY A 66 49.01 20.94 -9.36
N THR A 67 49.66 20.88 -8.20
CA THR A 67 50.95 21.52 -7.93
C THR A 67 52.17 20.64 -8.26
N LEU A 68 51.96 19.40 -8.69
CA LEU A 68 53.03 18.48 -9.09
C LEU A 68 53.53 18.75 -10.51
N LYS A 69 54.79 18.39 -10.78
CA LYS A 69 55.37 18.48 -12.12
C LYS A 69 54.58 17.61 -13.12
N GLY A 70 54.23 18.21 -14.25
CA GLY A 70 53.46 17.55 -15.32
C GLY A 70 52.01 17.23 -14.94
N ALA A 71 51.41 17.93 -13.97
CA ALA A 71 49.98 17.88 -13.74
C ALA A 71 49.24 18.52 -14.92
N LYS A 72 48.48 17.71 -15.65
CA LYS A 72 47.60 18.18 -16.74
C LYS A 72 46.17 18.33 -16.22
N THR A 73 45.50 19.40 -16.65
CA THR A 73 44.08 19.64 -16.37
C THR A 73 43.23 18.59 -17.07
N VAL A 74 42.36 17.94 -16.30
CA VAL A 74 41.34 16.97 -16.77
C VAL A 74 40.00 17.68 -16.96
N ALA A 75 39.67 18.62 -16.07
CA ALA A 75 38.50 19.49 -16.21
C ALA A 75 38.81 20.86 -15.62
N THR A 76 38.41 21.93 -16.32
CA THR A 76 38.67 23.29 -15.88
C THR A 76 37.76 23.68 -14.70
N LYS A 77 38.07 24.81 -14.05
CA LYS A 77 37.20 25.41 -13.02
C LYS A 77 35.78 25.67 -13.54
N GLY A 78 35.67 26.29 -14.73
CA GLY A 78 34.40 26.56 -15.39
C GLY A 78 33.61 25.27 -15.66
N THR A 79 34.28 24.24 -16.20
CA THR A 79 33.65 22.92 -16.41
C THR A 79 33.09 22.35 -15.12
N LEU A 80 33.86 22.38 -14.02
CA LEU A 80 33.41 21.86 -12.73
C LEU A 80 32.33 22.74 -12.07
N SER A 81 32.33 24.05 -12.32
CA SER A 81 31.24 24.94 -11.91
C SER A 81 29.94 24.52 -12.57
N ASN A 82 29.96 24.31 -13.89
CA ASN A 82 28.78 23.85 -14.63
C ASN A 82 28.30 22.46 -14.18
N LEU A 83 29.24 21.55 -13.86
CA LEU A 83 28.89 20.23 -13.33
C LEU A 83 28.34 20.30 -11.89
N SER A 84 28.77 21.28 -11.09
CA SER A 84 28.30 21.43 -9.71
C SER A 84 26.80 21.68 -9.63
N THR A 85 26.25 22.44 -10.58
CA THR A 85 24.84 22.84 -10.67
C THR A 85 23.99 21.93 -11.55
N SER A 86 24.58 20.89 -12.14
CA SER A 86 23.86 19.93 -12.99
C SER A 86 22.66 19.33 -12.28
N LYS A 87 21.55 19.18 -13.02
CA LYS A 87 20.31 18.54 -12.57
C LYS A 87 20.29 17.02 -12.80
N SER A 88 21.40 16.43 -13.25
CA SER A 88 21.53 14.99 -13.45
C SER A 88 22.40 14.34 -12.37
N SER A 89 21.87 13.32 -11.69
CA SER A 89 22.58 12.50 -10.70
C SER A 89 23.72 11.68 -11.31
N GLU A 90 23.78 11.51 -12.62
CA GLU A 90 24.96 10.93 -13.30
C GLU A 90 26.21 11.76 -13.07
N LYS A 91 26.04 13.06 -12.80
CA LYS A 91 27.10 14.02 -12.49
C LYS A 91 27.37 14.11 -10.98
N ASN A 92 26.85 13.19 -10.17
CA ASN A 92 27.32 12.99 -8.80
C ASN A 92 28.76 12.48 -8.79
N TRP A 93 29.46 12.68 -7.67
CA TRP A 93 30.85 12.31 -7.55
C TRP A 93 31.10 11.50 -6.29
N ARG A 94 32.11 10.65 -6.35
CA ARG A 94 32.61 9.95 -5.18
C ARG A 94 34.09 10.19 -4.99
N ALA A 95 34.48 10.53 -3.76
CA ALA A 95 35.87 10.51 -3.35
C ALA A 95 36.28 9.10 -2.95
N TYR A 96 37.43 8.64 -3.43
CA TYR A 96 37.91 7.28 -3.14
C TYR A 96 39.38 7.20 -2.72
N ARG A 97 40.15 8.28 -2.88
CA ARG A 97 41.50 8.41 -2.32
C ARG A 97 41.73 9.84 -1.82
N VAL A 98 42.71 9.98 -0.94
CA VAL A 98 43.21 11.25 -0.43
C VAL A 98 44.74 11.25 -0.49
N ALA A 99 45.33 12.38 -0.86
CA ALA A 99 46.77 12.57 -0.93
C ALA A 99 47.16 13.90 -0.31
N THR A 100 48.26 13.90 0.43
CA THR A 100 48.88 15.10 0.98
C THR A 100 50.17 15.40 0.22
N THR A 101 50.48 16.68 0.03
CA THR A 101 51.76 17.10 -0.54
C THR A 101 52.73 17.53 0.55
N ASN A 102 54.01 17.67 0.21
CA ASN A 102 55.04 18.26 1.09
C ASN A 102 54.77 19.73 1.45
N ARG A 103 53.76 20.37 0.83
CA ARG A 103 53.29 21.72 1.15
C ARG A 103 52.04 21.72 2.03
N GLY A 104 51.65 20.57 2.60
CA GLY A 104 50.47 20.43 3.46
C GLY A 104 49.12 20.53 2.74
N SER A 105 49.11 20.63 1.41
CA SER A 105 47.89 20.62 0.61
C SER A 105 47.31 19.22 0.53
N VAL A 106 45.99 19.10 0.72
CA VAL A 106 45.26 17.86 0.52
C VAL A 106 44.58 17.87 -0.84
N TYR A 107 44.63 16.74 -1.53
CA TYR A 107 43.92 16.49 -2.77
C TYR A 107 43.09 15.22 -2.64
N TYR A 108 41.85 15.26 -3.09
CA TYR A 108 40.99 14.08 -3.18
C TYR A 108 41.00 13.54 -4.60
N LYS A 109 41.15 12.22 -4.74
CA LYS A 109 40.89 11.54 -6.00
C LYS A 109 39.40 11.26 -6.09
N ILE A 110 38.75 11.92 -7.04
CA ILE A 110 37.31 11.84 -7.27
C ILE A 110 37.03 11.23 -8.63
N VAL A 111 35.82 10.69 -8.77
CA VAL A 111 35.27 10.20 -10.03
C VAL A 111 33.82 10.63 -10.12
N SER A 112 33.40 11.09 -11.29
CA SER A 112 31.98 11.27 -11.60
C SER A 112 31.31 9.90 -11.72
N TYR A 113 30.02 9.83 -11.44
CA TYR A 113 29.31 8.55 -11.45
C TYR A 113 29.25 7.96 -12.84
N ASP A 114 29.00 8.78 -13.86
CA ASP A 114 29.09 8.42 -15.28
C ASP A 114 30.50 8.00 -15.76
N GLY A 115 31.53 8.19 -14.92
CA GLY A 115 32.91 7.78 -15.20
C GLY A 115 33.69 8.69 -16.15
N ASN A 116 33.06 9.70 -16.75
CA ASN A 116 33.67 10.60 -17.73
C ASN A 116 34.83 11.41 -17.16
N TYR A 117 34.78 11.72 -15.86
CA TYR A 117 35.82 12.49 -15.19
C TYR A 117 36.43 11.71 -14.03
N ARG A 118 37.75 11.64 -14.03
CA ARG A 118 38.52 11.05 -12.95
C ARG A 118 39.82 11.80 -12.78
N GLY A 119 40.08 12.27 -11.56
CA GLY A 119 41.30 13.00 -11.30
C GLY A 119 41.45 13.42 -9.84
N TRP A 120 42.44 14.26 -9.60
CA TRP A 120 42.76 14.83 -8.32
C TRP A 120 42.33 16.29 -8.28
N ILE A 121 41.55 16.64 -7.25
CA ILE A 121 41.07 18.00 -7.02
C ILE A 121 41.57 18.47 -5.65
N TYR A 122 41.89 19.75 -5.55
CA TYR A 122 42.33 20.34 -4.29
C TYR A 122 41.19 20.26 -3.26
N GLY A 123 41.50 19.69 -2.09
CA GLY A 123 40.56 19.39 -1.00
C GLY A 123 40.70 20.29 0.23
N GLY A 124 41.59 21.29 0.19
CA GLY A 124 41.95 22.08 1.37
C GLY A 124 43.16 21.50 2.11
N LYS A 125 43.09 21.48 3.45
CA LYS A 125 44.15 20.98 4.34
C LYS A 125 43.75 19.77 5.19
N SER A 126 42.46 19.42 5.23
CA SER A 126 41.96 18.29 6.01
C SER A 126 41.93 17.01 5.17
N THR A 127 42.33 15.89 5.77
CA THR A 127 42.20 14.56 5.18
C THR A 127 40.89 13.86 5.59
N THR A 128 40.23 14.35 6.64
CA THR A 128 39.03 13.75 7.24
C THR A 128 37.74 14.49 6.89
N ALA A 129 37.83 15.71 6.35
CA ALA A 129 36.69 16.50 5.92
C ALA A 129 36.88 16.99 4.48
N PHE A 130 35.81 16.87 3.67
CA PHE A 130 35.82 17.37 2.30
C PHE A 130 35.74 18.90 2.29
N GLY A 131 36.71 19.56 1.67
CA GLY A 131 36.75 21.01 1.50
C GLY A 131 37.42 21.43 0.19
N GLY A 132 37.80 22.71 0.09
CA GLY A 132 38.42 23.24 -1.13
C GLY A 132 37.49 23.15 -2.34
N GLY A 133 37.89 22.42 -3.38
CA GLY A 133 37.13 22.22 -4.62
C GLY A 133 35.96 21.24 -4.55
N VAL A 134 35.76 20.59 -3.40
CA VAL A 134 34.70 19.61 -3.17
C VAL A 134 34.01 19.85 -1.83
N LYS A 135 32.78 19.34 -1.69
CA LYS A 135 32.03 19.28 -0.44
C LYS A 135 31.31 17.95 -0.30
N ALA A 136 31.03 17.52 0.94
CA ALA A 136 30.13 16.40 1.18
C ALA A 136 28.77 16.66 0.53
N TYR A 137 28.12 15.61 0.01
CA TYR A 137 26.89 15.75 -0.72
C TYR A 137 25.93 14.58 -0.49
N ASN A 138 24.74 14.90 0.02
CA ASN A 138 23.65 13.96 0.09
C ASN A 138 23.01 13.86 -1.30
N THR A 139 23.04 12.66 -1.87
CA THR A 139 22.50 12.38 -3.21
C THR A 139 20.98 12.17 -3.20
N THR A 140 20.41 12.02 -2.01
CA THR A 140 18.98 12.00 -1.75
C THR A 140 18.66 12.87 -0.54
N THR A 141 17.39 13.24 -0.41
CA THR A 141 16.83 13.95 0.73
C THR A 141 15.48 13.35 1.04
N ASP A 142 15.01 13.54 2.26
CA ASP A 142 13.63 13.22 2.60
C ASP A 142 12.70 14.04 1.69
N PRO A 143 11.63 13.44 1.15
CA PRO A 143 10.70 14.17 0.32
C PRO A 143 10.04 15.28 1.13
N SER A 144 9.77 16.42 0.50
CA SER A 144 9.01 17.50 1.13
C SER A 144 7.66 16.98 1.60
N ALA A 145 7.19 17.43 2.76
CA ALA A 145 5.91 17.00 3.32
C ALA A 145 4.77 17.13 2.30
N SER A 146 3.91 16.13 2.26
CA SER A 146 2.72 16.16 1.41
C SER A 146 1.78 17.27 1.88
N THR A 147 1.24 18.07 0.96
CA THR A 147 0.34 19.20 1.28
C THR A 147 -1.12 18.78 1.44
N ASP A 148 -1.45 17.49 1.43
CA ASP A 148 -2.81 17.00 1.66
C ASP A 148 -3.11 16.88 3.16
N THR A 149 -3.77 17.91 3.70
CA THR A 149 -4.43 17.89 5.00
C THR A 149 -5.88 17.47 4.78
N SER A 150 -6.13 16.17 4.61
CA SER A 150 -7.47 15.58 4.70
C SER A 150 -7.37 14.12 5.10
N SER A 151 -7.66 13.86 6.37
CA SER A 151 -7.80 12.54 6.96
C SER A 151 -9.15 11.90 6.56
N SER A 152 -9.46 11.76 5.26
CA SER A 152 -10.74 11.16 4.83
C SER A 152 -10.81 10.64 3.38
N SER A 153 -9.71 10.19 2.78
CA SER A 153 -9.74 9.50 1.49
C SER A 153 -9.51 8.00 1.66
N SER A 154 -10.53 7.21 1.31
CA SER A 154 -10.41 5.76 1.14
C SER A 154 -9.26 5.44 0.18
N ALA A 155 -8.44 4.43 0.50
CA ALA A 155 -7.29 4.01 -0.30
C ALA A 155 -7.64 3.55 -1.75
N SER A 156 -8.92 3.53 -2.11
CA SER A 156 -9.45 3.15 -3.42
C SER A 156 -9.71 4.31 -4.39
N SER A 157 -9.62 5.58 -3.96
CA SER A 157 -9.94 6.75 -4.80
C SER A 157 -8.73 7.50 -5.38
N TYR A 158 -7.52 6.92 -5.33
CA TYR A 158 -6.36 7.44 -6.05
C TYR A 158 -6.05 6.58 -7.28
N SER A 159 -6.48 7.04 -8.45
CA SER A 159 -6.15 6.56 -9.80
C SER A 159 -6.21 7.81 -10.70
N THR A 160 -5.26 8.20 -11.56
CA THR A 160 -4.30 7.44 -12.36
C THR A 160 -3.21 8.38 -12.91
N THR A 161 -1.96 7.90 -12.93
CA THR A 161 -0.82 8.23 -13.83
C THR A 161 -0.29 9.68 -13.92
N SER A 162 -1.08 10.72 -14.11
CA SER A 162 -0.56 12.09 -14.38
C SER A 162 -0.08 12.81 -13.12
N ALA A 163 -0.85 12.73 -12.03
CA ALA A 163 -0.47 13.28 -10.72
C ALA A 163 0.77 12.58 -10.14
N GLN A 164 0.84 11.26 -10.32
CA GLN A 164 1.96 10.41 -9.87
C GLN A 164 3.24 10.65 -10.70
N ALA A 165 3.12 10.91 -12.01
CA ALA A 165 4.26 11.25 -12.87
C ALA A 165 4.95 12.57 -12.48
N SER A 166 4.21 13.48 -11.84
CA SER A 166 4.72 14.80 -11.42
C SER A 166 4.94 14.91 -9.90
N GLN A 167 4.71 13.83 -9.15
CA GLN A 167 4.83 13.83 -7.69
C GLN A 167 6.31 13.85 -7.26
N THR A 168 6.65 14.87 -6.50
CA THR A 168 8.00 15.09 -5.93
C THR A 168 7.98 15.25 -4.40
N THR A 169 6.78 15.28 -3.81
CA THR A 169 6.50 15.33 -2.37
C THR A 169 6.27 13.93 -1.80
N ALA A 170 6.33 13.81 -0.48
CA ALA A 170 6.11 12.56 0.25
C ALA A 170 4.74 11.93 -0.09
N LEU A 171 4.68 10.61 -0.01
CA LEU A 171 3.45 9.84 -0.17
C LEU A 171 2.48 10.13 0.98
N THR A 172 1.19 10.23 0.65
CA THR A 172 0.11 10.31 1.66
C THR A 172 -0.07 8.97 2.38
N ALA A 173 -0.77 8.96 3.52
CA ALA A 173 -1.08 7.72 4.23
C ALA A 173 -1.84 6.69 3.37
N ALA A 174 -2.76 7.16 2.52
CA ALA A 174 -3.49 6.31 1.59
C ALA A 174 -2.57 5.70 0.52
N GLN A 175 -1.63 6.48 -0.02
CA GLN A 175 -0.64 5.98 -0.99
C GLN A 175 0.32 4.96 -0.35
N LYS A 176 0.76 5.19 0.90
CA LYS A 176 1.58 4.20 1.64
C LYS A 176 0.83 2.90 1.91
N ALA A 177 -0.48 2.96 2.13
CA ALA A 177 -1.32 1.78 2.37
C ALA A 177 -1.71 1.01 1.09
N ALA A 178 -1.60 1.62 -0.10
CA ALA A 178 -2.01 1.02 -1.37
C ALA A 178 -1.13 -0.17 -1.79
N THR A 179 -1.62 -0.95 -2.76
CA THR A 179 -0.88 -2.03 -3.43
C THR A 179 -0.59 -1.59 -4.85
N TYR A 180 0.59 -1.91 -5.36
CA TYR A 180 1.07 -1.44 -6.67
C TYR A 180 1.50 -2.58 -7.59
N LYS A 181 1.47 -2.32 -8.89
CA LYS A 181 2.21 -3.06 -9.92
C LYS A 181 3.23 -2.14 -10.59
N ILE A 182 4.24 -2.73 -11.22
CA ILE A 182 5.09 -2.00 -12.17
C ILE A 182 4.21 -1.62 -13.36
N ALA A 183 4.13 -0.32 -13.66
CA ALA A 183 3.16 0.20 -14.63
C ALA A 183 3.44 -0.33 -16.04
N ASN A 184 4.72 -0.37 -16.43
CA ASN A 184 5.18 -0.88 -17.71
C ASN A 184 6.34 -1.86 -17.48
N PRO A 185 6.06 -3.17 -17.29
CA PRO A 185 7.11 -4.15 -17.17
C PRO A 185 7.96 -4.22 -18.45
N GLY A 186 9.28 -4.32 -18.30
CA GLY A 186 10.23 -4.27 -19.41
C GLY A 186 11.68 -4.20 -18.93
N THR A 187 12.56 -3.66 -19.77
CA THR A 187 14.01 -3.67 -19.55
C THR A 187 14.65 -2.27 -19.51
N THR A 188 13.85 -1.21 -19.66
CA THR A 188 14.31 0.18 -19.73
C THR A 188 15.00 0.59 -18.43
N ASN A 189 16.14 1.28 -18.57
CA ASN A 189 16.98 1.71 -17.45
C ASN A 189 16.83 3.21 -17.15
N ASP A 190 15.59 3.69 -17.05
CA ASP A 190 15.25 5.10 -16.77
C ASP A 190 14.66 5.32 -15.36
N GLY A 191 14.49 4.22 -14.61
CA GLY A 191 13.93 4.19 -13.27
C GLY A 191 12.45 3.82 -13.19
N THR A 192 11.77 3.57 -14.32
CA THR A 192 10.32 3.38 -14.35
C THR A 192 9.88 1.92 -14.52
N GLU A 193 10.72 1.06 -15.11
CA GLU A 193 10.33 -0.32 -15.41
C GLU A 193 11.01 -1.35 -14.49
N VAL A 194 12.18 -1.05 -13.94
CA VAL A 194 13.03 -2.02 -13.21
C VAL A 194 13.43 -1.46 -11.84
N THR A 195 13.81 -2.33 -10.91
CA THR A 195 14.19 -1.93 -9.55
C THR A 195 15.69 -1.84 -9.33
N TYR A 196 16.11 -1.06 -8.33
CA TYR A 196 17.50 -0.72 -8.05
C TYR A 196 17.83 -0.93 -6.57
N SER A 197 19.11 -1.19 -6.29
CA SER A 197 19.58 -1.38 -4.92
C SER A 197 19.55 -0.08 -4.09
N TYR A 198 19.64 1.06 -4.77
CA TYR A 198 19.46 2.44 -4.32
C TYR A 198 18.83 3.21 -5.48
N PRO A 199 18.14 4.35 -5.26
CA PRO A 199 17.66 5.19 -6.35
C PRO A 199 18.75 5.46 -7.39
N ALA A 200 18.40 5.44 -8.69
CA ALA A 200 19.39 5.44 -9.75
C ALA A 200 20.38 6.61 -9.62
N TRP A 201 21.67 6.30 -9.79
CA TRP A 201 22.77 7.25 -9.71
C TRP A 201 22.92 8.01 -8.38
N THR A 202 22.41 7.45 -7.28
CA THR A 202 22.63 8.03 -5.93
C THR A 202 23.80 7.39 -5.19
N GLN A 203 24.18 6.16 -5.56
CA GLN A 203 25.35 5.49 -4.97
C GLN A 203 26.31 4.95 -6.03
N TYR A 204 27.60 5.27 -5.88
CA TYR A 204 28.60 4.87 -6.87
C TYR A 204 28.73 3.34 -6.99
N LYS A 205 28.57 2.83 -8.21
CA LYS A 205 28.58 1.38 -8.56
C LYS A 205 27.46 0.56 -7.92
N LYS A 206 26.39 1.21 -7.45
CA LYS A 206 25.14 0.53 -7.13
C LYS A 206 24.22 0.63 -8.34
N GLY A 207 23.56 -0.46 -8.68
CA GLY A 207 22.79 -0.58 -9.90
C GLY A 207 21.48 -1.32 -9.68
N ARG A 208 20.91 -1.75 -10.79
CA ARG A 208 19.66 -2.51 -10.87
C ARG A 208 19.71 -3.79 -10.03
N VAL A 209 18.61 -4.11 -9.37
CA VAL A 209 18.36 -5.41 -8.72
C VAL A 209 17.86 -6.40 -9.77
N ILE A 210 16.86 -6.00 -10.57
CA ILE A 210 16.40 -6.74 -11.74
C ILE A 210 16.72 -5.95 -13.02
N THR A 211 17.10 -6.65 -14.08
CA THR A 211 17.34 -6.02 -15.39
C THR A 211 16.17 -6.16 -16.34
N ASP A 212 15.20 -6.99 -15.98
CA ASP A 212 13.98 -7.28 -16.72
C ASP A 212 12.85 -7.51 -15.72
N SER A 213 11.80 -6.70 -15.79
CA SER A 213 10.62 -6.81 -14.95
C SER A 213 9.46 -7.55 -15.62
N THR A 214 9.59 -7.95 -16.88
CA THR A 214 8.57 -8.71 -17.63
C THR A 214 8.02 -9.92 -16.87
N PRO A 215 8.84 -10.75 -16.17
CA PRO A 215 8.33 -11.88 -15.37
C PRO A 215 7.42 -11.49 -14.21
N TYR A 216 7.45 -10.22 -13.79
CA TYR A 216 6.74 -9.70 -12.62
C TYR A 216 5.52 -8.86 -13.02
N LYS A 217 5.03 -8.98 -14.26
CA LYS A 217 3.91 -8.17 -14.77
C LYS A 217 2.64 -8.23 -13.91
N ASP A 218 2.40 -9.37 -13.26
CA ASP A 218 1.24 -9.58 -12.38
C ASP A 218 1.60 -9.48 -10.89
N ALA A 219 2.89 -9.36 -10.56
CA ALA A 219 3.36 -9.23 -9.19
C ALA A 219 2.82 -7.95 -8.56
N THR A 220 2.48 -8.04 -7.28
CA THR A 220 1.98 -6.90 -6.53
C THR A 220 2.96 -6.54 -5.41
N PHE A 221 3.03 -5.24 -5.11
CA PHE A 221 4.05 -4.70 -4.22
C PHE A 221 3.48 -3.69 -3.23
N LYS A 222 4.12 -3.59 -2.05
CA LYS A 222 3.93 -2.54 -1.06
C LYS A 222 5.12 -1.59 -1.05
N VAL A 223 4.87 -0.31 -0.82
CA VAL A 223 5.92 0.69 -0.59
C VAL A 223 6.35 0.64 0.88
N THR A 224 7.65 0.49 1.13
CA THR A 224 8.23 0.40 2.49
C THR A 224 9.12 1.59 2.85
N ASP A 225 9.56 2.36 1.86
CA ASP A 225 10.42 3.52 2.06
C ASP A 225 10.28 4.51 0.89
N GLU A 226 10.66 5.78 1.11
CA GLU A 226 10.58 6.84 0.11
C GLU A 226 11.74 7.85 0.24
N THR A 227 12.18 8.41 -0.88
CA THR A 227 13.23 9.43 -0.88
C THR A 227 13.21 10.23 -2.18
N THR A 228 13.74 11.45 -2.17
CA THR A 228 13.83 12.31 -3.36
C THR A 228 15.28 12.48 -3.77
N ARG A 229 15.61 12.33 -5.07
CA ARG A 229 16.98 12.60 -5.53
C ARG A 229 17.27 14.09 -5.54
N THR A 230 18.41 14.51 -5.00
CA THR A 230 18.69 15.94 -4.77
C THR A 230 18.97 16.76 -6.03
N ARG A 231 19.30 16.13 -7.16
CA ARG A 231 19.56 16.85 -8.42
C ARG A 231 18.32 16.94 -9.32
N GLU A 232 17.61 15.83 -9.49
CA GLU A 232 16.41 15.74 -10.32
C GLU A 232 15.14 16.18 -9.59
N GLY A 233 15.08 16.02 -8.27
CA GLY A 233 13.89 16.28 -7.47
C GLY A 233 12.80 15.22 -7.61
N ASP A 234 13.09 14.09 -8.25
CA ASP A 234 12.11 13.02 -8.49
C ASP A 234 11.96 12.09 -7.27
N LEU A 235 10.72 11.64 -7.04
CA LEU A 235 10.38 10.73 -5.95
C LEU A 235 10.70 9.28 -6.32
N TRP A 236 11.45 8.61 -5.45
CA TRP A 236 11.75 7.19 -5.49
C TRP A 236 11.17 6.50 -4.28
N VAL A 237 10.66 5.29 -4.48
CA VAL A 237 10.08 4.46 -3.45
C VAL A 237 10.75 3.09 -3.43
N LYS A 238 10.91 2.52 -2.24
CA LYS A 238 11.35 1.13 -2.08
C LYS A 238 10.11 0.25 -2.07
N ILE A 239 10.07 -0.72 -2.97
CA ILE A 239 8.99 -1.69 -3.08
C ILE A 239 9.40 -3.06 -2.57
N GLU A 240 8.46 -3.73 -1.92
CA GLU A 240 8.58 -5.13 -1.48
C GLU A 240 7.37 -5.92 -1.98
N ALA A 241 7.61 -7.07 -2.58
CA ALA A 241 6.58 -7.95 -3.13
C ALA A 241 5.67 -8.47 -2.02
N THR A 242 4.38 -8.56 -2.31
CA THR A 242 3.36 -9.12 -1.39
C THR A 242 3.47 -10.63 -1.26
N ASP A 243 4.08 -11.30 -2.24
CA ASP A 243 4.38 -12.73 -2.23
C ASP A 243 5.91 -12.96 -2.27
N SER A 244 6.33 -14.12 -1.76
CA SER A 244 7.75 -14.49 -1.70
C SER A 244 8.31 -14.91 -3.07
N ALA A 245 7.47 -15.35 -4.01
CA ALA A 245 7.88 -15.79 -5.34
C ALA A 245 8.47 -14.62 -6.16
N ASN A 246 7.95 -13.42 -5.96
CA ASN A 246 8.34 -12.20 -6.65
C ASN A 246 9.36 -11.35 -5.88
N SER A 247 9.83 -11.81 -4.72
CA SER A 247 10.77 -11.09 -3.83
C SER A 247 12.10 -10.68 -4.49
N LYS A 248 12.49 -11.34 -5.59
CA LYS A 248 13.65 -10.97 -6.39
C LYS A 248 13.54 -9.58 -7.03
N ALA A 249 12.32 -9.08 -7.21
CA ALA A 249 12.07 -7.74 -7.72
C ALA A 249 12.16 -6.63 -6.66
N ASN A 250 12.29 -6.96 -5.36
CA ASN A 250 12.32 -5.97 -4.28
C ASN A 250 13.46 -4.96 -4.46
N GLY A 251 13.16 -3.67 -4.36
CA GLY A 251 14.14 -2.61 -4.56
C GLY A 251 13.53 -1.23 -4.77
N TRP A 252 14.37 -0.25 -5.08
CA TRP A 252 13.97 1.12 -5.35
C TRP A 252 13.51 1.29 -6.80
N ILE A 253 12.41 2.02 -7.01
CA ILE A 253 11.87 2.40 -8.33
C ILE A 253 11.34 3.83 -8.25
N LYS A 254 11.29 4.57 -9.36
CA LYS A 254 10.58 5.85 -9.38
C LYS A 254 9.12 5.62 -9.06
N TYR A 255 8.53 6.46 -8.22
CA TYR A 255 7.11 6.35 -7.91
C TYR A 255 6.28 6.44 -9.18
N SER A 256 6.66 7.29 -10.15
CA SER A 256 6.04 7.40 -11.47
C SER A 256 6.04 6.11 -12.31
N GLY A 257 6.89 5.13 -11.97
CA GLY A 257 6.95 3.82 -12.64
C GLY A 257 5.95 2.79 -12.09
N LEU A 258 5.16 3.17 -11.09
CA LEU A 258 4.16 2.30 -10.47
C LEU A 258 2.75 2.73 -10.87
N THR A 259 1.82 1.78 -10.80
CA THR A 259 0.38 2.04 -10.87
C THR A 259 -0.31 1.29 -9.73
N THR A 260 -1.42 1.82 -9.22
CA THR A 260 -2.20 1.16 -8.17
C THR A 260 -2.83 -0.11 -8.72
N ALA A 261 -2.78 -1.18 -7.93
CA ALA A 261 -3.41 -2.46 -8.25
C ALA A 261 -4.84 -2.45 -7.68
N THR A 262 -5.86 -2.34 -8.53
CA THR A 262 -7.24 -2.66 -8.16
C THR A 262 -7.39 -4.18 -8.07
N THR A 263 -8.07 -4.71 -7.05
CA THR A 263 -8.52 -6.10 -7.12
C THR A 263 -9.72 -6.18 -8.10
N THR A 264 -9.50 -6.95 -9.19
CA THR A 264 -10.37 -7.37 -10.34
C THR A 264 -10.30 -6.48 -11.63
N PRO A 265 -10.49 -7.02 -12.86
CA PRO A 265 -9.45 -7.29 -13.88
C PRO A 265 -9.59 -6.53 -15.23
N THR A 266 -8.47 -6.49 -15.99
CA THR A 266 -8.21 -6.14 -17.43
C THR A 266 -9.31 -5.59 -18.36
N SER A 267 -8.99 -4.55 -19.16
CA SER A 267 -9.39 -4.54 -20.59
C SER A 267 -8.45 -3.79 -21.56
N THR A 268 -8.16 -4.50 -22.66
CA THR A 268 -7.55 -4.09 -23.93
C THR A 268 -8.66 -3.76 -24.93
N PHE A 269 -9.37 -2.64 -24.76
CA PHE A 269 -10.45 -2.23 -25.65
C PHE A 269 -9.93 -1.90 -27.07
N ASP A 270 -10.54 -2.49 -28.10
CA ASP A 270 -10.25 -2.24 -29.50
C ASP A 270 -11.54 -1.87 -30.24
N ALA A 271 -11.58 -0.67 -30.85
CA ALA A 271 -12.79 -0.15 -31.49
C ALA A 271 -13.25 -0.97 -32.70
N ASP A 272 -12.35 -1.71 -33.36
CA ASP A 272 -12.72 -2.56 -34.50
C ASP A 272 -13.40 -3.86 -34.08
N THR A 273 -13.20 -4.32 -32.84
CA THR A 273 -13.57 -5.68 -32.38
C THR A 273 -14.35 -5.71 -31.06
N SER A 274 -14.46 -4.58 -30.35
CA SER A 274 -14.96 -4.55 -28.98
C SER A 274 -16.18 -3.65 -28.78
N VAL A 275 -16.94 -3.94 -27.73
CA VAL A 275 -18.02 -3.12 -27.18
C VAL A 275 -17.73 -2.87 -25.70
N LYS A 276 -17.75 -1.61 -25.28
CA LYS A 276 -17.54 -1.24 -23.88
C LYS A 276 -18.84 -1.35 -23.10
N ILE A 277 -18.79 -1.98 -21.94
CA ILE A 277 -19.92 -2.12 -21.03
C ILE A 277 -19.69 -1.21 -19.82
N ALA A 278 -20.43 -0.11 -19.76
CA ALA A 278 -20.45 0.80 -18.63
C ALA A 278 -21.67 0.54 -17.74
N TYR A 279 -21.63 1.01 -16.49
CA TYR A 279 -22.74 0.85 -15.55
C TYR A 279 -23.21 2.21 -15.04
N ARG A 280 -24.53 2.43 -14.97
CA ARG A 280 -25.13 3.66 -14.45
C ARG A 280 -25.99 3.36 -13.23
N ASP A 281 -25.67 4.01 -12.13
CA ASP A 281 -26.50 4.01 -10.94
C ASP A 281 -27.76 4.84 -11.22
N VAL A 282 -28.90 4.18 -11.35
CA VAL A 282 -30.18 4.86 -11.65
C VAL A 282 -30.70 5.70 -10.48
N SER A 283 -30.24 5.44 -9.26
CA SER A 283 -30.65 6.22 -8.08
C SER A 283 -29.97 7.58 -8.03
N THR A 284 -28.75 7.68 -8.55
CA THR A 284 -27.97 8.93 -8.58
C THR A 284 -27.83 9.54 -9.98
N GLY A 285 -28.19 8.79 -11.03
CA GLY A 285 -27.98 9.14 -12.43
C GLY A 285 -26.51 9.09 -12.88
N LYS A 286 -25.58 8.68 -12.00
CA LYS A 286 -24.13 8.71 -12.27
C LYS A 286 -23.64 7.40 -12.86
N THR A 287 -22.73 7.48 -13.83
CA THR A 287 -21.97 6.33 -14.33
C THR A 287 -20.89 5.93 -13.33
N LEU A 288 -20.79 4.63 -13.04
CA LEU A 288 -19.76 4.05 -12.18
C LEU A 288 -18.41 4.00 -12.90
N SER A 289 -17.32 4.06 -12.13
CA SER A 289 -15.96 3.96 -12.69
C SER A 289 -15.61 2.55 -13.18
N THR A 290 -16.30 1.52 -12.67
CA THR A 290 -16.14 0.13 -13.10
C THR A 290 -16.77 -0.08 -14.47
N THR A 291 -16.06 -0.75 -15.39
CA THR A 291 -16.54 -1.09 -16.73
C THR A 291 -16.00 -2.44 -17.16
N ASN A 292 -16.72 -3.14 -18.03
CA ASN A 292 -16.27 -4.36 -18.68
C ASN A 292 -16.07 -4.14 -20.19
N THR A 293 -15.40 -5.06 -20.85
CA THR A 293 -15.19 -5.02 -22.31
C THR A 293 -15.50 -6.37 -22.90
N TRP A 294 -16.45 -6.39 -23.82
CA TRP A 294 -16.76 -7.55 -24.63
C TRP A 294 -16.01 -7.41 -25.96
N THR A 295 -15.33 -8.47 -26.42
CA THR A 295 -14.53 -8.45 -27.64
C THR A 295 -14.84 -9.69 -28.46
N THR A 296 -15.18 -9.49 -29.74
CA THR A 296 -15.44 -10.61 -30.65
C THR A 296 -14.17 -11.40 -30.94
N SER A 297 -14.31 -12.71 -31.17
CA SER A 297 -13.22 -13.53 -31.74
C SER A 297 -13.18 -13.52 -33.27
N SER A 298 -14.15 -12.86 -33.92
CA SER A 298 -14.20 -12.75 -35.38
C SER A 298 -13.18 -11.75 -35.92
N THR A 299 -12.63 -12.05 -37.09
CA THR A 299 -11.71 -11.16 -37.81
C THR A 299 -12.46 -10.32 -38.86
N GLY A 300 -11.86 -9.21 -39.30
CA GLY A 300 -12.42 -8.37 -40.37
C GLY A 300 -13.59 -7.47 -39.94
N THR A 301 -13.87 -7.38 -38.65
CA THR A 301 -14.80 -6.39 -38.10
C THR A 301 -14.19 -4.99 -38.14
N LYS A 302 -15.06 -3.98 -38.07
CA LYS A 302 -14.68 -2.57 -38.12
C LYS A 302 -15.55 -1.74 -37.19
N GLU A 303 -14.97 -0.68 -36.64
CA GLU A 303 -15.69 0.30 -35.85
C GLU A 303 -16.95 0.78 -36.58
N GLY A 304 -18.06 0.90 -35.85
CA GLY A 304 -19.34 1.34 -36.38
C GLY A 304 -20.19 0.24 -37.04
N ASN A 305 -19.62 -0.92 -37.36
CA ASN A 305 -20.41 -2.08 -37.81
C ASN A 305 -21.22 -2.68 -36.66
N SER A 306 -22.31 -3.38 -36.99
CA SER A 306 -23.15 -4.07 -36.00
C SER A 306 -22.36 -5.14 -35.26
N ALA A 307 -22.51 -5.18 -33.93
CA ALA A 307 -21.89 -6.19 -33.06
C ALA A 307 -22.89 -7.26 -32.58
N VAL A 308 -24.17 -7.14 -32.93
CA VAL A 308 -25.29 -7.92 -32.34
C VAL A 308 -25.14 -9.43 -32.52
N ASN A 309 -24.66 -9.88 -33.69
CA ASN A 309 -24.63 -11.29 -34.07
C ASN A 309 -23.26 -11.95 -33.86
N TYR A 310 -22.37 -11.28 -33.13
CA TYR A 310 -21.02 -11.77 -32.88
C TYR A 310 -20.90 -12.38 -31.48
N THR A 311 -19.86 -13.19 -31.29
CA THR A 311 -19.56 -13.85 -30.02
C THR A 311 -18.11 -13.60 -29.60
N ASP A 312 -17.87 -13.58 -28.29
CA ASP A 312 -16.51 -13.54 -27.75
C ASP A 312 -15.79 -14.90 -27.88
N ALA A 313 -14.55 -14.97 -27.40
CA ALA A 313 -13.77 -16.22 -27.38
C ALA A 313 -14.41 -17.37 -26.56
N LYS A 314 -15.40 -17.08 -25.72
CA LYS A 314 -16.17 -18.05 -24.92
C LYS A 314 -17.52 -18.38 -25.57
N GLY A 315 -17.81 -17.88 -26.77
CA GLY A 315 -19.07 -18.11 -27.48
C GLY A 315 -20.25 -17.28 -26.94
N GLN A 316 -19.98 -16.18 -26.23
CA GLN A 316 -21.01 -15.36 -25.59
C GLN A 316 -21.39 -14.16 -26.46
N THR A 317 -22.69 -13.95 -26.66
CA THR A 317 -23.23 -12.67 -27.14
C THR A 317 -23.05 -11.59 -26.06
N ILE A 318 -23.23 -10.31 -26.43
CA ILE A 318 -23.08 -9.19 -25.50
C ILE A 318 -24.02 -9.32 -24.28
N GLY A 319 -25.28 -9.72 -24.49
CA GLY A 319 -26.22 -9.96 -23.39
C GLY A 319 -25.75 -11.10 -22.47
N LYS A 320 -25.31 -12.22 -23.04
CA LYS A 320 -24.80 -13.37 -22.29
C LYS A 320 -23.57 -13.01 -21.47
N PHE A 321 -22.70 -12.16 -22.02
CA PHE A 321 -21.55 -11.61 -21.34
C PHE A 321 -21.95 -10.71 -20.16
N ILE A 322 -22.94 -9.83 -20.30
CA ILE A 322 -23.47 -9.01 -19.20
C ILE A 322 -24.01 -9.90 -18.07
N TYR A 323 -24.71 -10.99 -18.40
CA TYR A 323 -25.15 -11.97 -17.41
C TYR A 323 -23.97 -12.67 -16.71
N ALA A 324 -22.96 -13.09 -17.46
CA ALA A 324 -21.81 -13.82 -16.93
C ALA A 324 -20.89 -12.96 -16.05
N GLU A 325 -20.67 -11.69 -16.42
CA GLU A 325 -19.86 -10.75 -15.65
C GLU A 325 -20.64 -10.18 -14.44
N GLY A 326 -21.97 -10.05 -14.57
CA GLY A 326 -22.83 -9.54 -13.52
C GLY A 326 -22.71 -8.03 -13.27
N ALA A 327 -23.28 -7.59 -12.15
CA ALA A 327 -23.22 -6.20 -11.70
C ALA A 327 -21.90 -5.90 -10.96
N PRO A 328 -21.42 -4.64 -10.96
CA PRO A 328 -20.34 -4.22 -10.07
C PRO A 328 -20.65 -4.53 -8.59
N SER A 329 -19.61 -4.75 -7.79
CA SER A 329 -19.77 -5.04 -6.35
C SER A 329 -20.61 -3.96 -5.66
N GLY A 330 -21.60 -4.39 -4.87
CA GLY A 330 -22.55 -3.50 -4.20
C GLY A 330 -23.65 -2.95 -5.10
N TYR A 331 -23.89 -3.55 -6.28
CA TYR A 331 -24.96 -3.19 -7.21
C TYR A 331 -25.70 -4.43 -7.75
N LYS A 332 -26.91 -4.22 -8.28
CA LYS A 332 -27.67 -5.21 -9.07
C LYS A 332 -28.02 -4.61 -10.44
N ILE A 333 -28.08 -5.44 -11.48
CA ILE A 333 -28.55 -5.02 -12.82
C ILE A 333 -30.06 -4.81 -12.79
N ASN A 334 -30.52 -3.71 -13.36
CA ASN A 334 -31.94 -3.43 -13.58
C ASN A 334 -32.41 -4.17 -14.84
N THR A 335 -33.63 -4.69 -14.79
CA THR A 335 -34.26 -5.41 -15.90
C THR A 335 -35.46 -4.66 -16.45
N THR A 336 -35.79 -4.87 -17.72
CA THR A 336 -36.89 -4.20 -18.41
C THR A 336 -38.28 -4.70 -17.98
N ASP A 337 -38.34 -5.87 -17.34
CA ASP A 337 -39.55 -6.60 -16.94
C ASP A 337 -39.70 -6.76 -15.41
N ASN A 338 -38.77 -6.16 -14.65
CA ASN A 338 -38.66 -6.29 -13.19
C ASN A 338 -38.62 -7.76 -12.70
N LYS A 339 -38.07 -8.66 -13.51
CA LYS A 339 -37.74 -10.05 -13.14
C LYS A 339 -36.24 -10.20 -12.88
N ASP A 340 -35.83 -11.38 -12.47
CA ASP A 340 -34.41 -11.76 -12.41
C ASP A 340 -33.75 -11.61 -13.79
N LEU A 341 -32.45 -11.33 -13.79
CA LEU A 341 -31.69 -11.22 -15.03
C LEU A 341 -31.70 -12.56 -15.77
N ALA A 342 -32.24 -12.54 -16.99
CA ALA A 342 -32.30 -13.72 -17.85
C ALA A 342 -30.90 -14.24 -18.14
N SER A 343 -30.76 -15.57 -18.29
CA SER A 343 -29.45 -16.19 -18.47
C SER A 343 -28.71 -15.76 -19.74
N ASP A 344 -29.41 -15.16 -20.71
CA ASP A 344 -28.88 -14.59 -21.95
C ASP A 344 -28.72 -13.05 -21.88
N GLY A 345 -29.04 -12.43 -20.74
CA GLY A 345 -29.01 -10.99 -20.49
C GLY A 345 -29.99 -10.16 -21.34
N SER A 346 -30.95 -10.79 -22.00
CA SER A 346 -31.88 -10.13 -22.94
C SER A 346 -32.80 -9.11 -22.28
N ASN A 347 -33.15 -9.32 -21.01
CA ASN A 347 -33.99 -8.41 -20.24
C ASN A 347 -33.17 -7.36 -19.45
N ALA A 348 -31.85 -7.25 -19.64
CA ALA A 348 -31.08 -6.17 -19.03
C ALA A 348 -31.52 -4.80 -19.57
N THR A 349 -31.66 -3.81 -18.68
CA THR A 349 -31.91 -2.43 -19.08
C THR A 349 -30.60 -1.80 -19.56
N VAL A 350 -30.45 -1.64 -20.87
CA VAL A 350 -29.21 -1.18 -21.52
C VAL A 350 -29.50 -0.03 -22.49
N ALA A 351 -28.63 0.99 -22.49
CA ALA A 351 -28.71 2.14 -23.38
C ALA A 351 -27.36 2.42 -24.10
N PRO A 352 -27.33 2.52 -25.44
CA PRO A 352 -28.37 2.12 -26.40
C PRO A 352 -28.80 0.65 -26.25
N ALA A 353 -29.95 0.27 -26.80
CA ALA A 353 -30.46 -1.10 -26.69
C ALA A 353 -29.49 -2.12 -27.29
N LEU A 354 -29.43 -3.34 -26.72
CA LEU A 354 -28.54 -4.43 -27.18
C LEU A 354 -28.67 -4.71 -28.68
N SER A 355 -29.88 -4.61 -29.24
CA SER A 355 -30.16 -4.79 -30.67
C SER A 355 -29.56 -3.72 -31.60
N SER A 356 -29.04 -2.63 -31.03
CA SER A 356 -28.39 -1.53 -31.74
C SER A 356 -26.88 -1.48 -31.51
N ALA A 357 -26.31 -2.47 -30.83
CA ALA A 357 -24.90 -2.51 -30.48
C ALA A 357 -23.99 -2.47 -31.72
N LYS A 358 -22.98 -1.60 -31.67
CA LYS A 358 -21.96 -1.45 -32.72
C LYS A 358 -20.56 -1.63 -32.14
N PHE A 359 -19.62 -2.14 -32.92
CA PHE A 359 -18.21 -2.15 -32.56
C PHE A 359 -17.71 -0.72 -32.32
N GLY A 360 -16.87 -0.54 -31.30
CA GLY A 360 -16.37 0.75 -30.85
C GLY A 360 -17.34 1.53 -29.96
N SER A 361 -18.59 1.09 -29.84
CA SER A 361 -19.59 1.79 -29.02
C SER A 361 -19.49 1.44 -27.53
N THR A 362 -20.10 2.28 -26.71
CA THR A 362 -20.35 2.02 -25.29
C THR A 362 -21.83 1.74 -25.07
N LEU A 363 -22.12 0.61 -24.43
CA LEU A 363 -23.43 0.28 -23.90
C LEU A 363 -23.42 0.54 -22.39
N THR A 364 -24.45 1.23 -21.90
CA THR A 364 -24.61 1.54 -20.48
C THR A 364 -25.70 0.67 -19.88
N VAL A 365 -25.32 -0.19 -18.95
CA VAL A 365 -26.22 -1.06 -18.19
C VAL A 365 -26.70 -0.31 -16.95
N ASP A 366 -28.01 -0.23 -16.77
CA ASP A 366 -28.58 0.37 -15.57
C ASP A 366 -28.44 -0.57 -14.38
N VAL A 367 -27.99 -0.02 -13.26
CA VAL A 367 -27.80 -0.73 -12.00
C VAL A 367 -28.36 0.06 -10.83
N THR A 368 -28.72 -0.64 -9.77
CA THR A 368 -29.17 -0.04 -8.50
C THR A 368 -28.29 -0.56 -7.36
N PRO A 369 -27.88 0.28 -6.40
CA PRO A 369 -27.12 -0.17 -5.24
C PRO A 369 -27.78 -1.35 -4.51
N VAL A 370 -26.94 -2.28 -4.08
CA VAL A 370 -27.23 -3.36 -3.15
C VAL A 370 -26.59 -2.96 -1.83
N ALA A 371 -27.40 -2.74 -0.80
CA ALA A 371 -26.88 -2.24 0.47
C ALA A 371 -25.94 -3.25 1.16
N SER A 372 -25.08 -2.77 2.05
CA SER A 372 -24.12 -3.60 2.82
C SER A 372 -24.82 -4.70 3.62
N GLN A 373 -24.10 -5.76 4.03
CA GLN A 373 -24.65 -6.75 4.97
C GLN A 373 -25.09 -6.06 6.26
N THR A 374 -26.30 -6.35 6.74
CA THR A 374 -26.86 -5.81 7.98
C THR A 374 -25.90 -6.03 9.14
N LYS A 375 -25.59 -4.95 9.87
CA LYS A 375 -24.82 -4.99 11.12
C LYS A 375 -25.74 -4.96 12.33
N VAL A 376 -25.23 -5.26 13.51
CA VAL A 376 -26.02 -5.21 14.75
C VAL A 376 -25.38 -4.35 15.82
N LYS A 377 -26.20 -3.81 16.71
CA LYS A 377 -25.83 -3.17 17.97
C LYS A 377 -26.37 -4.01 19.12
N PHE A 378 -25.75 -3.92 20.29
CA PHE A 378 -26.17 -4.66 21.48
C PHE A 378 -26.67 -3.67 22.51
N ASP A 379 -27.87 -3.91 23.02
CA ASP A 379 -28.48 -3.14 24.09
C ASP A 379 -28.94 -4.09 25.20
N VAL A 380 -28.91 -3.60 26.44
CA VAL A 380 -29.60 -4.23 27.57
C VAL A 380 -30.95 -3.55 27.78
N ALA A 381 -31.98 -4.36 28.05
CA ALA A 381 -33.31 -3.87 28.34
C ALA A 381 -33.31 -2.99 29.59
N GLY A 382 -33.95 -1.82 29.49
CA GLY A 382 -34.24 -0.98 30.65
C GLY A 382 -35.26 -1.65 31.60
N THR A 383 -35.30 -1.19 32.85
CA THR A 383 -36.41 -1.49 33.77
C THR A 383 -37.70 -0.80 33.29
N THR A 384 -38.86 -1.22 33.79
CA THR A 384 -40.17 -0.69 33.37
C THR A 384 -40.18 0.84 33.32
N GLY A 385 -40.44 1.40 32.13
CA GLY A 385 -40.47 2.86 31.89
C GLY A 385 -39.11 3.51 31.59
N THR A 386 -38.02 2.75 31.55
CA THR A 386 -36.66 3.25 31.23
C THR A 386 -36.23 2.81 29.83
N ALA A 387 -35.48 3.66 29.13
CA ALA A 387 -34.92 3.32 27.82
C ALA A 387 -33.89 2.18 27.92
N ASN A 388 -33.72 1.44 26.83
CA ASN A 388 -32.62 0.49 26.67
C ASN A 388 -31.27 1.22 26.75
N SER A 389 -30.24 0.51 27.19
CA SER A 389 -28.87 1.05 27.31
C SER A 389 -27.92 0.25 26.43
N ALA A 390 -27.01 0.93 25.73
CA ALA A 390 -26.04 0.25 24.87
C ALA A 390 -25.06 -0.61 25.69
N LEU A 391 -24.78 -1.81 25.19
CA LEU A 391 -23.72 -2.70 25.66
C LEU A 391 -22.48 -2.54 24.77
N SER A 392 -21.34 -2.47 25.43
CA SER A 392 -20.01 -2.46 24.84
C SER A 392 -19.39 -3.86 24.87
N SER A 393 -18.30 -4.06 24.12
CA SER A 393 -17.57 -5.34 24.16
C SER A 393 -17.04 -5.67 25.55
N SER A 394 -16.72 -4.66 26.38
CA SER A 394 -16.22 -4.86 27.74
C SER A 394 -17.29 -5.32 28.72
N ASP A 395 -18.58 -5.16 28.41
CA ASP A 395 -19.67 -5.62 29.29
C ASP A 395 -19.79 -7.15 29.26
N PHE A 396 -19.32 -7.78 28.19
CA PHE A 396 -19.25 -9.23 28.02
C PHE A 396 -17.90 -9.77 28.51
N LEU A 397 -17.92 -10.94 29.14
CA LEU A 397 -16.72 -11.58 29.70
C LEU A 397 -15.68 -11.93 28.63
N TYR A 398 -16.14 -12.33 27.44
CA TYR A 398 -15.29 -12.78 26.32
C TYR A 398 -15.29 -11.82 25.13
N GLY A 399 -15.70 -10.57 25.34
CA GLY A 399 -16.01 -9.65 24.25
C GLY A 399 -17.41 -9.89 23.67
N PHE A 400 -17.80 -9.11 22.66
CA PHE A 400 -19.10 -9.31 22.01
C PHE A 400 -19.31 -10.77 21.62
N PRO A 401 -20.55 -11.29 21.71
CA PRO A 401 -20.89 -12.59 21.16
C PRO A 401 -20.32 -12.72 19.74
N ALA A 402 -19.55 -13.78 19.49
CA ALA A 402 -18.97 -14.05 18.18
C ALA A 402 -19.73 -15.18 17.50
N LEU A 403 -19.77 -15.13 16.16
CA LEU A 403 -20.39 -16.14 15.30
C LEU A 403 -19.41 -16.66 14.26
N THR A 404 -19.54 -17.93 13.85
CA THR A 404 -18.79 -18.45 12.70
C THR A 404 -19.14 -17.67 11.42
N ALA A 405 -18.20 -17.57 10.48
CA ALA A 405 -18.41 -16.82 9.24
C ALA A 405 -19.62 -17.34 8.43
N SER A 406 -19.84 -18.66 8.40
CA SER A 406 -21.01 -19.26 7.76
C SER A 406 -22.31 -18.85 8.46
N ALA A 407 -22.33 -18.89 9.79
CA ALA A 407 -23.51 -18.47 10.55
C ALA A 407 -23.82 -16.99 10.32
N GLN A 408 -22.83 -16.11 10.21
CA GLN A 408 -23.07 -14.71 9.87
C GLN A 408 -23.66 -14.54 8.47
N SER A 409 -23.15 -15.27 7.49
CA SER A 409 -23.66 -15.24 6.11
C SER A 409 -25.10 -15.73 6.00
N ASP A 410 -25.46 -16.78 6.73
CA ASP A 410 -26.78 -17.41 6.64
C ASP A 410 -27.84 -16.71 7.49
N ALA A 411 -27.41 -16.14 8.61
CA ALA A 411 -28.30 -15.67 9.66
C ALA A 411 -28.62 -14.17 9.60
N LEU A 412 -27.89 -13.41 8.78
CA LEU A 412 -28.15 -11.99 8.54
C LEU A 412 -28.81 -11.78 7.17
N PRO A 413 -29.64 -10.73 7.01
CA PRO A 413 -30.12 -10.33 5.70
C PRO A 413 -28.94 -10.09 4.76
N ALA A 414 -28.85 -10.89 3.70
CA ALA A 414 -27.97 -10.60 2.58
C ALA A 414 -28.49 -9.32 1.93
N GLY A 415 -27.66 -8.28 1.88
CA GLY A 415 -28.00 -7.09 1.12
C GLY A 415 -28.35 -7.52 -0.30
N GLY A 416 -29.57 -7.20 -0.78
CA GLY A 416 -30.00 -7.63 -2.12
C GLY A 416 -31.47 -7.95 -2.31
N ALA A 417 -32.31 -7.91 -1.26
CA ALA A 417 -33.75 -8.07 -1.44
C ALA A 417 -34.30 -7.09 -2.51
N THR A 418 -35.11 -7.59 -3.44
CA THR A 418 -35.57 -6.88 -4.65
C THR A 418 -36.31 -5.58 -4.34
N ASN A 419 -36.96 -5.50 -3.17
CA ASN A 419 -37.68 -4.33 -2.67
C ASN A 419 -36.79 -3.32 -1.90
N GLY A 420 -35.48 -3.58 -1.75
CA GLY A 420 -34.54 -2.71 -1.02
C GLY A 420 -34.66 -2.78 0.51
N THR A 421 -35.47 -3.68 1.06
CA THR A 421 -35.76 -3.78 2.50
C THR A 421 -35.79 -5.24 2.99
N PHE A 422 -35.71 -5.45 4.30
CA PHE A 422 -35.94 -6.75 4.93
C PHE A 422 -36.88 -6.62 6.13
N THR A 423 -37.64 -7.69 6.40
CA THR A 423 -38.49 -7.81 7.58
C THR A 423 -37.64 -8.26 8.77
N VAL A 424 -37.66 -7.50 9.87
CA VAL A 424 -36.80 -7.77 11.03
C VAL A 424 -37.16 -9.09 11.70
N ALA A 425 -38.45 -9.46 11.74
CA ALA A 425 -38.93 -10.70 12.36
C ALA A 425 -38.37 -11.98 11.73
N ASP A 426 -38.11 -11.98 10.42
CA ASP A 426 -37.64 -13.17 9.68
C ASP A 426 -36.23 -13.60 10.12
N TYR A 427 -35.44 -12.66 10.62
CA TYR A 427 -34.06 -12.88 11.03
C TYR A 427 -33.88 -12.80 12.54
N PHE A 428 -34.51 -11.83 13.20
CA PHE A 428 -34.26 -11.49 14.60
C PHE A 428 -35.43 -11.81 15.54
N GLY A 429 -36.57 -12.26 15.00
CA GLY A 429 -37.69 -12.74 15.82
C GLY A 429 -37.40 -14.06 16.52
N THR A 430 -38.34 -14.58 17.31
CA THR A 430 -38.17 -15.80 18.13
C THR A 430 -37.69 -17.01 17.32
N ASN A 431 -38.15 -17.15 16.08
CA ASN A 431 -37.77 -18.22 15.16
C ASN A 431 -36.79 -17.78 14.06
N GLY A 432 -36.30 -16.55 14.16
CA GLY A 432 -35.44 -15.93 13.17
C GLY A 432 -34.08 -16.62 13.05
N LYS A 433 -33.49 -16.54 11.86
CA LYS A 433 -32.21 -17.21 11.57
C LYS A 433 -31.08 -16.73 12.49
N PHE A 434 -31.00 -15.43 12.76
CA PHE A 434 -30.02 -14.83 13.66
C PHE A 434 -30.21 -15.33 15.09
N THR A 435 -31.44 -15.35 15.58
CA THR A 435 -31.78 -15.87 16.92
C THR A 435 -31.31 -17.30 17.11
N LYS A 436 -31.50 -18.16 16.10
CA LYS A 436 -31.04 -19.56 16.13
C LYS A 436 -29.52 -19.67 16.13
N ALA A 437 -28.84 -18.87 15.31
CA ALA A 437 -27.38 -18.86 15.24
C ALA A 437 -26.75 -18.35 16.55
N LEU A 438 -27.28 -17.27 17.12
CA LEU A 438 -26.80 -16.69 18.37
C LEU A 438 -26.93 -17.64 19.55
N ASN A 439 -28.02 -18.42 19.59
CA ASN A 439 -28.30 -19.36 20.68
C ASN A 439 -27.72 -20.78 20.47
N SER A 440 -26.91 -21.00 19.43
CA SER A 440 -26.36 -22.31 19.08
C SER A 440 -24.88 -22.41 19.45
N THR A 441 -24.49 -23.44 20.21
CA THR A 441 -23.09 -23.71 20.57
C THR A 441 -22.23 -24.17 19.39
N SER A 442 -22.84 -24.53 18.25
CA SER A 442 -22.12 -24.83 17.00
C SER A 442 -21.85 -23.58 16.15
N SER A 443 -22.51 -22.48 16.47
CA SER A 443 -22.44 -21.22 15.70
C SER A 443 -21.83 -20.08 16.50
N SER A 444 -22.04 -20.05 17.83
CA SER A 444 -21.48 -19.07 18.75
C SER A 444 -20.51 -19.71 19.72
N ASN A 445 -19.35 -19.09 19.90
CA ASN A 445 -18.25 -19.62 20.73
C ASN A 445 -18.40 -19.36 22.22
N SER A 446 -19.29 -18.45 22.61
CA SER A 446 -19.42 -17.92 23.97
C SER A 446 -20.81 -18.11 24.56
N VAL A 447 -21.76 -18.64 23.77
CA VAL A 447 -23.10 -18.94 24.26
C VAL A 447 -23.08 -20.10 25.24
N GLN A 448 -23.78 -19.95 26.36
CA GLN A 448 -23.87 -20.95 27.41
C GLN A 448 -25.31 -21.07 27.91
N THR A 449 -25.66 -22.23 28.45
CA THR A 449 -26.96 -22.45 29.11
C THR A 449 -26.74 -22.70 30.59
N ILE A 450 -27.40 -21.91 31.43
CA ILE A 450 -27.40 -22.06 32.89
C ILE A 450 -28.73 -22.64 33.38
N TYR A 451 -28.71 -23.39 34.48
CA TYR A 451 -29.86 -24.15 35.01
C TYR A 451 -30.10 -23.82 36.49
N ARG A 452 -31.31 -24.12 37.02
CA ARG A 452 -31.76 -23.70 38.38
C ARG A 452 -30.83 -23.99 39.57
N ASN A 453 -29.82 -24.83 39.45
CA ASN A 453 -28.90 -25.10 40.58
C ASN A 453 -27.90 -23.96 40.84
N SER A 454 -28.07 -22.78 40.21
CA SER A 454 -27.05 -21.75 40.10
C SER A 454 -27.51 -20.33 40.48
N ASP A 455 -28.37 -20.21 41.50
CA ASP A 455 -28.89 -18.96 42.07
C ASP A 455 -28.95 -17.80 41.05
N ILE A 456 -30.02 -17.75 40.26
CA ILE A 456 -30.19 -16.77 39.17
C ILE A 456 -31.12 -15.67 39.64
N TRP A 457 -30.72 -14.41 39.51
CA TRP A 457 -31.53 -13.25 39.88
C TRP A 457 -31.84 -12.37 38.68
N ASP A 458 -33.07 -11.87 38.60
CA ASP A 458 -33.46 -10.84 37.64
C ASP A 458 -32.89 -9.45 38.01
N VAL A 459 -33.12 -8.46 37.17
CA VAL A 459 -32.70 -7.06 37.40
C VAL A 459 -33.30 -6.42 38.67
N ASN A 460 -34.39 -6.98 39.22
CA ASN A 460 -35.02 -6.52 40.46
C ASN A 460 -34.48 -7.27 41.68
N GLY A 461 -33.57 -8.23 41.49
CA GLY A 461 -33.00 -9.06 42.54
C GLY A 461 -33.86 -10.24 42.94
N ASN A 462 -34.97 -10.52 42.25
CA ASN A 462 -35.81 -11.69 42.51
C ASN A 462 -35.18 -12.94 41.92
N GLU A 463 -35.28 -14.05 42.63
CA GLU A 463 -34.79 -15.33 42.15
C GLU A 463 -35.66 -15.86 40.99
N VAL A 464 -35.00 -16.31 39.92
CA VAL A 464 -35.65 -16.73 38.67
C VAL A 464 -35.62 -18.24 38.56
N ALA A 465 -36.78 -18.86 38.79
CA ALA A 465 -36.94 -20.29 38.59
C ALA A 465 -37.14 -20.60 37.09
N THR A 466 -36.08 -21.03 36.39
CA THR A 466 -36.10 -21.37 34.94
C THR A 466 -35.47 -22.73 34.62
N THR A 467 -36.04 -23.52 33.71
CA THR A 467 -35.48 -24.84 33.31
C THR A 467 -34.28 -24.73 32.36
N GLY A 468 -33.80 -23.53 32.08
CA GLY A 468 -32.61 -23.25 31.28
C GLY A 468 -32.63 -21.81 30.75
N LEU A 469 -31.56 -21.04 30.95
CA LEU A 469 -31.36 -19.75 30.29
C LEU A 469 -30.13 -19.82 29.41
N THR A 470 -30.31 -19.59 28.11
CA THR A 470 -29.24 -19.54 27.13
C THR A 470 -28.85 -18.09 26.88
N GLY A 471 -27.57 -17.77 27.03
CA GLY A 471 -27.08 -16.40 26.97
C GLY A 471 -25.56 -16.31 27.08
N PHE A 472 -25.09 -15.12 27.44
CA PHE A 472 -23.68 -14.75 27.44
C PHE A 472 -23.27 -14.19 28.79
N PHE A 473 -22.16 -14.68 29.32
CA PHE A 473 -21.60 -14.15 30.56
C PHE A 473 -21.05 -12.74 30.36
N GLY A 474 -21.36 -11.88 31.32
CA GLY A 474 -20.80 -10.55 31.47
C GLY A 474 -19.74 -10.48 32.56
N GLN A 475 -19.32 -9.25 32.85
CA GLN A 475 -18.40 -8.98 33.96
C GLN A 475 -19.02 -9.34 35.31
N THR A 476 -18.17 -9.37 36.34
CA THR A 476 -18.59 -9.67 37.72
C THR A 476 -19.61 -8.67 38.24
N ASP A 477 -20.71 -9.17 38.79
CA ASP A 477 -21.69 -8.38 39.52
C ASP A 477 -21.27 -8.26 40.98
N SER A 478 -20.61 -7.14 41.31
CA SER A 478 -20.15 -6.85 42.67
C SER A 478 -21.27 -6.82 43.71
N SER A 479 -22.52 -6.54 43.32
CA SER A 479 -23.66 -6.45 44.25
C SER A 479 -24.15 -7.80 44.74
N LYS A 480 -23.83 -8.87 44.00
CA LYS A 480 -24.22 -10.26 44.30
C LYS A 480 -23.02 -11.16 44.60
N SER A 481 -21.80 -10.69 44.32
CA SER A 481 -20.57 -11.44 44.55
C SER A 481 -20.20 -11.50 46.03
N THR A 482 -19.76 -12.67 46.48
CA THR A 482 -19.06 -12.85 47.76
C THR A 482 -17.65 -13.37 47.53
N ALA A 483 -16.78 -13.31 48.55
CA ALA A 483 -15.40 -13.80 48.43
C ALA A 483 -15.32 -15.30 48.07
N SER A 484 -16.34 -16.09 48.41
CA SER A 484 -16.38 -17.53 48.16
C SER A 484 -17.29 -17.94 46.99
N ALA A 485 -18.11 -17.01 46.47
CA ALA A 485 -19.02 -17.25 45.36
C ALA A 485 -19.13 -15.96 44.51
N PRO A 486 -18.28 -15.78 43.49
CA PRO A 486 -18.38 -14.65 42.57
C PRO A 486 -19.66 -14.77 41.73
N ALA A 487 -20.35 -13.64 41.55
CA ALA A 487 -21.51 -13.55 40.68
C ALA A 487 -21.13 -12.82 39.39
N HIS A 488 -21.69 -13.25 38.27
CA HIS A 488 -21.51 -12.62 36.96
C HIS A 488 -22.85 -12.12 36.42
N TYR A 489 -22.81 -11.05 35.64
CA TYR A 489 -23.96 -10.72 34.80
C TYR A 489 -24.16 -11.83 33.75
N PHE A 490 -25.41 -12.04 33.35
CA PHE A 490 -25.76 -12.99 32.30
C PHE A 490 -26.80 -12.37 31.37
N TYR A 491 -26.42 -12.18 30.11
CA TYR A 491 -27.21 -11.50 29.09
C TYR A 491 -27.91 -12.52 28.19
N VAL A 492 -29.24 -12.51 28.22
CA VAL A 492 -30.10 -13.42 27.44
C VAL A 492 -30.73 -12.63 26.29
N TYR A 493 -30.54 -13.07 25.05
CA TYR A 493 -31.11 -12.38 23.89
C TYR A 493 -32.65 -12.42 23.93
N ASN A 494 -33.29 -11.26 23.85
CA ASN A 494 -34.74 -11.13 23.87
C ASN A 494 -35.26 -10.72 22.48
N PRO A 495 -35.77 -11.67 21.68
CA PRO A 495 -36.26 -11.38 20.33
C PRO A 495 -37.49 -10.46 20.34
N THR A 496 -38.37 -10.55 21.35
CA THR A 496 -39.57 -9.70 21.44
C THR A 496 -39.20 -8.24 21.68
N LYS A 497 -38.29 -7.97 22.63
CA LYS A 497 -37.78 -6.61 22.88
C LYS A 497 -36.93 -6.10 21.71
N THR A 498 -36.21 -6.99 21.03
CA THR A 498 -35.49 -6.64 19.79
C THR A 498 -36.45 -6.18 18.71
N LEU A 499 -37.57 -6.89 18.48
CA LEU A 499 -38.58 -6.45 17.52
C LEU A 499 -39.23 -5.13 17.91
N ALA A 500 -39.45 -4.88 19.21
CA ALA A 500 -40.00 -3.60 19.68
C ALA A 500 -39.01 -2.42 19.54
N ALA A 501 -37.69 -2.68 19.59
CA ALA A 501 -36.65 -1.66 19.47
C ALA A 501 -36.33 -1.26 18.03
N ASN A 502 -36.89 -1.94 17.03
CA ASN A 502 -36.61 -1.70 15.62
C ASN A 502 -37.92 -1.52 14.83
N ALA A 503 -37.85 -0.84 13.69
CA ALA A 503 -38.98 -0.84 12.76
C ALA A 503 -39.25 -2.27 12.23
N SER A 504 -40.51 -2.62 11.94
CA SER A 504 -40.86 -3.96 11.45
C SER A 504 -40.17 -4.34 10.14
N THR A 505 -39.87 -3.32 9.32
CA THR A 505 -39.14 -3.41 8.06
C THR A 505 -38.04 -2.37 8.05
N LEU A 506 -36.84 -2.76 7.62
CA LEU A 506 -35.68 -1.88 7.52
C LEU A 506 -35.12 -1.90 6.10
N ALA A 507 -34.53 -0.78 5.67
CA ALA A 507 -33.74 -0.77 4.44
C ALA A 507 -32.58 -1.77 4.56
N ASN A 508 -32.23 -2.44 3.47
CA ASN A 508 -31.07 -3.33 3.43
C ASN A 508 -29.83 -2.59 3.98
N GLY A 509 -28.97 -3.30 4.71
CA GLY A 509 -27.77 -2.74 5.31
C GLY A 509 -27.97 -1.80 6.49
N SER A 510 -29.21 -1.53 6.90
CA SER A 510 -29.48 -0.88 8.19
C SER A 510 -28.92 -1.72 9.34
N ALA A 511 -28.46 -1.05 10.39
CA ALA A 511 -28.11 -1.73 11.64
C ALA A 511 -29.37 -2.13 12.42
N VAL A 512 -29.32 -3.29 13.09
CA VAL A 512 -30.39 -3.79 13.97
C VAL A 512 -29.94 -3.70 15.42
N THR A 513 -30.77 -3.11 16.29
CA THR A 513 -30.50 -3.08 17.73
C THR A 513 -31.01 -4.37 18.37
N LEU A 514 -30.10 -5.25 18.79
CA LEU A 514 -30.41 -6.45 19.56
C LEU A 514 -30.59 -6.07 21.04
N VAL A 515 -31.66 -6.56 21.66
CA VAL A 515 -31.96 -6.27 23.06
C VAL A 515 -31.80 -7.53 23.89
N PHE A 516 -31.07 -7.43 25.00
CA PHE A 516 -30.80 -8.51 25.94
C PHE A 516 -31.47 -8.24 27.28
N ASP A 517 -32.02 -9.28 27.89
CA ASP A 517 -32.36 -9.27 29.32
C ASP A 517 -31.10 -9.54 30.14
N LYS A 518 -30.94 -8.81 31.26
CA LYS A 518 -29.82 -8.98 32.16
C LYS A 518 -30.26 -9.73 33.42
N TYR A 519 -29.47 -10.73 33.78
CA TYR A 519 -29.56 -11.47 35.03
C TYR A 519 -28.23 -11.40 35.77
N SER A 520 -28.22 -11.86 37.01
CA SER A 520 -27.01 -12.16 37.76
C SER A 520 -27.03 -13.64 38.18
N THR A 521 -25.88 -14.30 38.21
CA THR A 521 -25.77 -15.71 38.61
C THR A 521 -24.42 -16.01 39.24
N ASN A 522 -24.38 -16.96 40.18
CA ASN A 522 -23.13 -17.51 40.71
C ASN A 522 -22.60 -18.71 39.89
N THR A 523 -23.24 -19.02 38.74
CA THR A 523 -22.71 -20.02 37.81
C THR A 523 -21.31 -19.61 37.39
N THR A 524 -20.36 -20.54 37.53
CA THR A 524 -19.01 -20.33 37.00
C THR A 524 -19.04 -20.37 35.47
N PRO A 525 -18.58 -19.33 34.77
CA PRO A 525 -18.52 -19.32 33.31
C PRO A 525 -17.60 -20.43 32.78
N ASN A 526 -18.07 -21.20 31.79
CA ASN A 526 -17.19 -22.11 31.06
C ASN A 526 -16.25 -21.34 30.14
N ALA A 527 -15.09 -21.92 29.85
CA ALA A 527 -14.14 -21.36 28.89
C ALA A 527 -14.76 -21.17 27.49
N LEU A 528 -14.27 -20.16 26.77
CA LEU A 528 -14.62 -19.89 25.38
C LEU A 528 -14.29 -21.11 24.49
N ASN A 529 -15.18 -21.46 23.57
CA ASN A 529 -14.90 -22.48 22.55
C ASN A 529 -13.98 -21.91 21.46
N SER A 530 -12.67 -22.14 21.58
CA SER A 530 -11.67 -21.63 20.64
C SER A 530 -11.70 -22.26 19.25
N ASP A 531 -12.36 -23.42 19.08
CA ASP A 531 -12.24 -24.23 17.87
C ASP A 531 -13.17 -23.76 16.74
N LEU A 532 -14.13 -22.87 17.04
CA LEU A 532 -15.14 -22.39 16.08
C LEU A 532 -14.67 -21.29 15.12
N ASN A 533 -13.45 -20.76 15.28
CA ASN A 533 -12.92 -19.64 14.48
C ASN A 533 -13.94 -18.50 14.29
N ALA A 534 -14.71 -18.22 15.34
CA ALA A 534 -15.79 -17.23 15.32
C ALA A 534 -15.23 -15.80 15.41
N ASN A 535 -15.94 -14.83 14.82
CA ASN A 535 -15.58 -13.41 14.87
C ASN A 535 -16.82 -12.53 15.09
N THR A 536 -16.58 -11.21 15.23
CA THR A 536 -17.61 -10.20 15.51
C THR A 536 -17.77 -9.21 14.35
N ASP A 537 -17.50 -9.63 13.10
CA ASP A 537 -17.55 -8.73 11.94
C ASP A 537 -18.95 -8.18 11.70
N TYR A 538 -20.00 -8.90 12.10
CA TYR A 538 -21.39 -8.46 12.04
C TYR A 538 -21.75 -7.34 13.02
N VAL A 539 -20.87 -6.99 13.96
CA VAL A 539 -21.12 -5.94 14.94
C VAL A 539 -20.84 -4.56 14.32
N SER A 540 -21.75 -3.61 14.51
CA SER A 540 -21.55 -2.21 14.13
C SER A 540 -20.45 -1.63 15.01
N LYS A 541 -19.34 -1.23 14.39
CA LYS A 541 -18.23 -0.53 15.08
C LYS A 541 -18.54 0.94 15.28
#